data_AF-A0A7S2M1U7-F1
#
_entry.id   AF-A0A7S2M1U7-F1
#
_cell.length_a   1.000
_cell.length_b   1.000
_cell.length_c   1.000
_cell.angle_alpha   90.00
_cell.angle_beta   90.00
_cell.angle_gamma   90.00
#
_symmetry.space_group_name_H-M   'P 1'
#
loop_
_entity.id
_entity.type
_entity.pdbx_description
1 polymer ?
#
loop_
_entity_poly.entity_id
_entity_poly.type
_entity_poly.pdbx_seq_one_letter_code
_entity_poly.pdbx_strand_id
1 'polypeptide(L)'
;VKVVVFDLDETLTLSTFMSNSGSYTQEQLKPIAEVNFESPWVNGSRADKLHRMFERVATSNDETRRPLAVLTKNSHAQGVQAVLNLLSAAGFEAHFDAIWHVPPFGKARGAYKNHRGEWALFVLPMQDHKANVLSNLGANPKAWFPQLDDVLPEMVMENIVLVDDDRRNFQSADNTKVLRWCLVAKYCADYRDKGHVDNMGGIGAHDDHDYEALQLFVETPWSFKQELDGCTVGYRCCECTHEKKCTGVEDKKVCQDTASLTKSGWWRVMTGKGFSILGMGIKNCGRLGHRLWHHNTDGCSADTVHYKEAHKVESP
;
A
#
# COMPACT_ATOMS: atom_id res chain seq x y z
N VAL A 1 -6.66 -12.30 -4.51
CA VAL A 1 -7.25 -11.43 -3.45
C VAL A 1 -8.72 -11.25 -3.75
N LYS A 2 -9.59 -11.21 -2.73
CA LYS A 2 -11.05 -11.07 -2.88
C LYS A 2 -11.58 -9.74 -2.36
N VAL A 3 -10.97 -9.17 -1.31
CA VAL A 3 -11.34 -7.86 -0.74
C VAL A 3 -10.07 -7.03 -0.58
N VAL A 4 -10.17 -5.73 -0.90
CA VAL A 4 -9.11 -4.76 -0.63
C VAL A 4 -9.66 -3.70 0.33
N VAL A 5 -8.95 -3.53 1.43
CA VAL A 5 -9.30 -2.59 2.50
C VAL A 5 -8.24 -1.50 2.53
N PHE A 6 -8.67 -0.24 2.49
CA PHE A 6 -7.78 0.91 2.55
C PHE A 6 -7.95 1.62 3.90
N ASP A 7 -6.85 2.05 4.53
CA ASP A 7 -6.95 3.14 5.47
C ASP A 7 -7.35 4.43 4.76
N LEU A 8 -7.89 5.40 5.49
CA LEU A 8 -8.18 6.73 4.96
C LEU A 8 -6.97 7.65 5.12
N ASP A 9 -6.54 7.83 6.37
CA ASP A 9 -5.68 8.93 6.77
C ASP A 9 -4.25 8.72 6.27
N GLU A 10 -3.71 9.63 5.45
CA GLU A 10 -2.36 9.52 4.86
C GLU A 10 -2.12 8.23 4.04
N THR A 11 -3.20 7.52 3.69
CA THR A 11 -3.21 6.37 2.77
C THR A 11 -3.98 6.72 1.51
N LEU A 12 -5.26 7.10 1.63
CA LEU A 12 -6.03 7.65 0.52
C LEU A 12 -5.83 9.16 0.44
N THR A 13 -5.94 9.83 1.58
CA THR A 13 -5.61 11.25 1.70
C THR A 13 -4.09 11.43 1.70
N LEU A 14 -3.66 12.63 1.30
CA LEU A 14 -2.30 13.11 1.38
C LEU A 14 -1.99 13.56 2.81
N SER A 15 -2.95 14.28 3.39
CA SER A 15 -3.05 14.70 4.77
C SER A 15 -4.53 14.91 5.04
N THR A 16 -5.02 14.42 6.17
CA THR A 16 -6.47 14.39 6.41
C THR A 16 -6.97 15.68 7.02
N PHE A 17 -7.64 16.49 6.19
CA PHE A 17 -8.35 17.68 6.62
C PHE A 17 -9.86 17.41 6.56
N MET A 18 -10.51 17.42 7.73
CA MET A 18 -11.96 17.32 7.86
C MET A 18 -12.53 18.55 8.57
N SER A 19 -13.74 18.97 8.20
CA SER A 19 -14.44 20.02 8.94
C SER A 19 -14.90 19.49 10.30
N ASN A 20 -14.95 20.33 11.34
CA ASN A 20 -15.40 19.91 12.68
C ASN A 20 -16.84 19.33 12.69
N SER A 21 -17.69 19.79 11.76
CA SER A 21 -19.06 19.28 11.60
C SER A 21 -19.11 17.97 10.81
N GLY A 22 -18.01 17.55 10.17
CA GLY A 22 -17.98 16.45 9.22
C GLY A 22 -18.77 16.72 7.93
N SER A 23 -19.21 17.96 7.68
CA SER A 23 -20.00 18.37 6.53
C SER A 23 -19.35 19.55 5.80
N TYR A 24 -19.65 19.70 4.51
CA TYR A 24 -19.06 20.72 3.65
C TYR A 24 -20.15 21.46 2.87
N THR A 25 -19.99 22.77 2.70
CA THR A 25 -20.80 23.54 1.74
C THR A 25 -20.33 23.29 0.31
N GLN A 26 -21.12 23.65 -0.70
CA GLN A 26 -20.75 23.46 -2.11
C GLN A 26 -19.43 24.16 -2.45
N GLU A 27 -19.20 25.33 -1.87
CA GLU A 27 -17.97 26.12 -2.05
C GLU A 27 -16.74 25.46 -1.40
N GLN A 28 -16.96 24.59 -0.40
CA GLN A 28 -15.90 23.86 0.31
C GLN A 28 -15.53 22.53 -0.34
N LEU A 29 -16.41 21.93 -1.15
CA LEU A 29 -16.20 20.60 -1.73
C LEU A 29 -14.92 20.52 -2.58
N LYS A 30 -14.71 21.48 -3.49
CA LYS A 30 -13.53 21.48 -4.34
C LYS A 30 -12.23 21.72 -3.55
N PRO A 31 -12.11 22.76 -2.70
CA PRO A 31 -10.90 22.95 -1.90
C PRO A 31 -10.59 21.78 -0.96
N ILE A 32 -11.61 21.16 -0.35
CA ILE A 32 -11.38 20.04 0.56
C ILE A 32 -10.92 18.78 -0.18
N ALA A 33 -11.48 18.52 -1.37
CA ALA A 33 -11.03 17.43 -2.22
C ALA A 33 -9.59 17.66 -2.68
N GLU A 34 -9.26 18.88 -3.14
CA GLU A 34 -7.93 19.23 -3.60
C GLU A 34 -6.87 19.11 -2.50
N VAL A 35 -7.15 19.60 -1.29
CA VAL A 35 -6.17 19.55 -0.19
C VAL A 35 -5.97 18.13 0.36
N ASN A 36 -6.97 17.26 0.26
CA ASN A 36 -6.87 15.88 0.74
C ASN A 36 -6.35 14.92 -0.32
N PHE A 37 -6.69 15.09 -1.60
CA PHE A 37 -6.49 14.05 -2.60
C PHE A 37 -5.55 14.43 -3.75
N GLU A 38 -5.27 15.72 -3.97
CA GLU A 38 -4.33 16.16 -4.99
C GLU A 38 -2.91 16.33 -4.44
N SER A 39 -1.93 15.80 -5.17
CA SER A 39 -0.52 15.96 -4.84
C SER A 39 0.15 17.02 -5.73
N PRO A 40 0.91 17.96 -5.16
CA PRO A 40 1.71 18.92 -5.93
C PRO A 40 3.02 18.30 -6.48
N TRP A 41 3.36 17.06 -6.12
CA TRP A 41 4.65 16.42 -6.47
C TRP A 41 4.57 15.51 -7.69
N VAL A 42 3.38 15.24 -8.21
CA VAL A 42 3.17 14.41 -9.40
C VAL A 42 2.49 15.20 -10.51
N ASN A 43 2.74 14.82 -11.75
CA ASN A 43 2.14 15.48 -12.91
C ASN A 43 0.67 15.06 -13.08
N GLY A 44 -0.22 16.02 -13.36
CA GLY A 44 -1.65 15.77 -13.57
C GLY A 44 -2.43 15.58 -12.28
N SER A 45 -3.69 15.13 -12.39
CA SER A 45 -4.54 14.88 -11.22
C SER A 45 -4.22 13.54 -10.58
N ARG A 46 -3.85 13.57 -9.29
CA ARG A 46 -3.71 12.37 -8.46
C ARG A 46 -5.09 11.74 -8.23
N ALA A 47 -6.15 12.53 -8.07
CA ALA A 47 -7.50 12.01 -7.86
C ALA A 47 -7.99 11.18 -9.06
N ASP A 48 -7.76 11.65 -10.29
CA ASP A 48 -8.09 10.90 -11.50
C ASP A 48 -7.33 9.57 -11.59
N LYS A 49 -6.07 9.54 -11.14
CA LYS A 49 -5.25 8.32 -11.11
C LYS A 49 -5.77 7.34 -10.03
N LEU A 50 -6.17 7.85 -8.87
CA LEU A 50 -6.82 7.05 -7.83
C LEU A 50 -8.13 6.42 -8.32
N HIS A 51 -8.99 7.17 -9.01
CA HIS A 51 -10.20 6.63 -9.65
C HIS A 51 -9.89 5.42 -10.53
N ARG A 52 -8.95 5.59 -11.47
CA ARG A 52 -8.52 4.49 -12.36
C ARG A 52 -7.90 3.32 -11.61
N MET A 53 -7.18 3.59 -10.51
CA MET A 53 -6.63 2.53 -9.67
C MET A 53 -7.73 1.76 -8.96
N PHE A 54 -8.73 2.42 -8.38
CA PHE A 54 -9.86 1.75 -7.74
C PHE A 54 -10.66 0.88 -8.72
N GLU A 55 -10.95 1.37 -9.93
CA GLU A 55 -11.63 0.58 -10.97
C GLU A 55 -10.85 -0.70 -11.32
N ARG A 56 -9.53 -0.58 -11.49
CA ARG A 56 -8.65 -1.71 -11.79
C ARG A 56 -8.52 -2.67 -10.62
N VAL A 57 -8.41 -2.17 -9.39
CA VAL A 57 -8.26 -3.02 -8.19
C VAL A 57 -9.58 -3.73 -7.85
N ALA A 58 -10.71 -3.09 -8.11
CA ALA A 58 -12.05 -3.64 -7.95
C ALA A 58 -12.39 -4.72 -8.98
N THR A 59 -11.60 -4.88 -10.05
CA THR A 59 -11.86 -5.88 -11.10
C THR A 59 -10.67 -6.81 -11.21
N SER A 60 -10.86 -8.09 -10.96
CA SER A 60 -9.80 -9.08 -11.11
C SER A 60 -9.50 -9.42 -12.57
N ASN A 61 -8.41 -10.16 -12.78
CA ASN A 61 -8.07 -10.74 -14.09
C ASN A 61 -9.15 -11.68 -14.67
N ASP A 62 -9.99 -12.28 -13.83
CA ASP A 62 -11.15 -13.10 -14.26
C ASP A 62 -12.44 -12.29 -14.33
N GLU A 63 -12.35 -10.95 -14.37
CA GLU A 63 -13.46 -10.00 -14.45
C GLU A 63 -14.45 -10.09 -13.26
N THR A 64 -14.06 -10.76 -12.19
CA THR A 64 -14.84 -10.79 -10.95
C THR A 64 -14.66 -9.50 -10.17
N ARG A 65 -15.79 -8.95 -9.71
CA ARG A 65 -15.78 -7.72 -8.92
C ARG A 65 -15.30 -8.02 -7.49
N ARG A 66 -14.26 -7.34 -7.06
CA ARG A 66 -13.76 -7.33 -5.67
C ARG A 66 -14.38 -6.16 -4.90
N PRO A 67 -14.96 -6.42 -3.72
CA PRO A 67 -15.39 -5.34 -2.85
C PRO A 67 -14.21 -4.49 -2.38
N LEU A 68 -14.39 -3.17 -2.41
CA LEU A 68 -13.46 -2.21 -1.82
C LEU A 68 -14.06 -1.64 -0.53
N ALA A 69 -13.25 -1.55 0.52
CA ALA A 69 -13.69 -0.95 1.78
C ALA A 69 -12.68 0.06 2.32
N VAL A 70 -13.17 1.01 3.12
CA VAL A 70 -12.33 1.90 3.94
C VAL A 70 -12.39 1.43 5.39
N LEU A 71 -11.24 1.32 6.05
CA LEU A 71 -11.12 1.00 7.48
C LEU A 71 -10.24 2.04 8.17
N THR A 72 -10.87 2.99 8.87
CA THR A 72 -10.17 4.08 9.55
C THR A 72 -10.37 4.04 11.06
N LYS A 73 -9.35 4.49 11.79
CA LYS A 73 -9.38 4.74 13.24
C LYS A 73 -9.45 6.22 13.58
N ASN A 74 -9.84 7.08 12.64
CA ASN A 74 -9.89 8.52 12.86
C ASN A 74 -10.72 8.87 14.11
N SER A 75 -10.35 9.94 14.80
CA SER A 75 -11.02 10.36 16.05
C SER A 75 -12.21 11.29 15.80
N HIS A 76 -12.63 11.47 14.55
CA HIS A 76 -13.65 12.44 14.19
C HIS A 76 -15.01 12.08 14.83
N ALA A 77 -15.66 13.04 15.49
CA ALA A 77 -16.86 12.79 16.29
C ALA A 77 -18.05 12.25 15.48
N GLN A 78 -18.16 12.63 14.20
CA GLN A 78 -19.19 12.13 13.28
C GLN A 78 -18.87 10.75 12.67
N GLY A 79 -17.66 10.24 12.91
CA GLY A 79 -17.20 8.93 12.46
C GLY A 79 -17.40 8.68 10.96
N VAL A 80 -18.08 7.57 10.64
CA VAL A 80 -18.36 7.15 9.25
C VAL A 80 -18.97 8.25 8.39
N GLN A 81 -19.84 9.10 8.94
CA GLN A 81 -20.49 10.15 8.15
C GLN A 81 -19.47 11.20 7.64
N ALA A 82 -18.48 11.55 8.46
CA ALA A 82 -17.43 12.49 8.03
C ALA A 82 -16.54 11.89 6.95
N VAL A 83 -16.21 10.60 7.08
CA VAL A 83 -15.46 9.85 6.07
C VAL A 83 -16.23 9.82 4.75
N LEU A 84 -17.52 9.46 4.80
CA LEU A 84 -18.37 9.43 3.62
C LEU A 84 -18.47 10.79 2.94
N ASN A 85 -18.70 11.86 3.70
CA ASN A 85 -18.77 13.22 3.16
C ASN A 85 -17.45 13.67 2.53
N LEU A 86 -16.30 13.29 3.10
CA LEU A 86 -14.99 13.59 2.53
C LEU A 86 -14.76 12.83 1.21
N LEU A 87 -15.09 11.54 1.17
CA LEU A 87 -14.99 10.73 -0.05
C LEU A 87 -15.94 11.26 -1.14
N SER A 88 -17.16 11.64 -0.77
CA SER A 88 -18.13 12.26 -1.69
C SER A 88 -17.67 13.60 -2.25
N ALA A 89 -16.94 14.41 -1.47
CA ALA A 89 -16.38 15.66 -1.98
C ALA A 89 -15.38 15.42 -3.13
N ALA A 90 -14.73 14.25 -3.17
CA ALA A 90 -13.81 13.84 -4.22
C ALA A 90 -14.43 12.85 -5.24
N GLY A 91 -15.72 12.51 -5.12
CA GLY A 91 -16.37 11.50 -5.97
C GLY A 91 -15.90 10.05 -5.73
N PHE A 92 -15.15 9.81 -4.66
CA PHE A 92 -14.56 8.49 -4.36
C PHE A 92 -15.55 7.51 -3.73
N GLU A 93 -16.64 7.99 -3.16
CA GLU A 93 -17.65 7.14 -2.53
C GLU A 93 -18.22 6.12 -3.51
N ALA A 94 -18.27 6.43 -4.82
CA ALA A 94 -18.75 5.53 -5.86
C ALA A 94 -17.95 4.22 -5.96
N HIS A 95 -16.67 4.24 -5.58
CA HIS A 95 -15.75 3.09 -5.69
C HIS A 95 -15.86 2.10 -4.53
N PHE A 96 -16.32 2.56 -3.36
CA PHE A 96 -16.34 1.74 -2.15
C PHE A 96 -17.71 1.08 -1.91
N ASP A 97 -17.66 -0.14 -1.38
CA ASP A 97 -18.81 -0.94 -0.97
C ASP A 97 -19.15 -0.75 0.50
N ALA A 98 -18.13 -0.49 1.32
CA ALA A 98 -18.26 -0.32 2.75
C ALA A 98 -17.24 0.68 3.31
N ILE A 99 -17.62 1.32 4.41
CA ILE A 99 -16.76 2.16 5.24
C ILE A 99 -16.93 1.69 6.67
N TRP A 100 -15.81 1.41 7.34
CA TRP A 100 -15.76 0.96 8.72
C TRP A 100 -14.94 1.95 9.54
N HIS A 101 -15.57 2.45 10.60
CA HIS A 101 -14.95 3.37 11.54
C HIS A 101 -14.81 2.70 12.90
N VAL A 102 -13.57 2.58 13.33
CA VAL A 102 -13.20 1.98 14.62
C VAL A 102 -12.64 3.10 15.51
N PRO A 103 -13.50 3.85 16.22
CA PRO A 103 -13.04 4.96 17.03
C PRO A 103 -12.23 4.46 18.23
N PRO A 104 -11.33 5.29 18.79
CA PRO A 104 -10.64 4.95 20.03
C PRO A 104 -11.60 4.80 21.23
N PHE A 105 -12.76 5.47 21.17
CA PHE A 105 -13.80 5.41 22.18
C PHE A 105 -15.19 5.37 21.55
N GLY A 106 -16.13 4.66 22.19
CA GLY A 106 -17.51 4.58 21.75
C GLY A 106 -17.81 3.37 20.87
N LYS A 107 -18.97 3.39 20.20
CA LYS A 107 -19.44 2.27 19.39
C LYS A 107 -18.86 2.37 17.97
N ALA A 108 -18.19 1.31 17.53
CA ALA A 108 -17.78 1.15 16.14
C ALA A 108 -19.01 1.15 15.22
N ARG A 109 -18.89 1.86 14.11
CA ARG A 109 -19.98 2.05 13.14
C ARG A 109 -19.47 1.75 11.75
N GLY A 110 -20.34 1.20 10.92
CA GLY A 110 -20.08 1.01 9.51
C GLY A 110 -21.17 1.66 8.66
N ALA A 111 -20.84 1.90 7.41
CA ALA A 111 -21.80 2.16 6.34
C ALA A 111 -21.52 1.20 5.18
N TYR A 112 -22.55 0.81 4.45
CA TYR A 112 -22.43 0.03 3.23
C TYR A 112 -23.45 0.49 2.20
N LYS A 113 -23.20 0.23 0.91
CA LYS A 113 -24.21 0.48 -0.14
C LYS A 113 -25.21 -0.66 -0.19
N ASN A 114 -26.49 -0.35 0.02
CA ASN A 114 -27.56 -1.34 -0.12
C ASN A 114 -27.81 -1.69 -1.61
N HIS A 115 -28.74 -2.61 -1.88
CA HIS A 115 -29.10 -3.02 -3.24
C HIS A 115 -29.67 -1.90 -4.13
N ARG A 116 -30.00 -0.73 -3.57
CA ARG A 116 -30.43 0.47 -4.29
C ARG A 116 -29.29 1.45 -4.55
N GLY A 117 -28.07 1.12 -4.12
CA GLY A 117 -26.91 2.00 -4.18
C GLY A 117 -26.90 3.09 -3.10
N GLU A 118 -27.80 3.04 -2.11
CA GLU A 118 -27.88 4.01 -1.03
C GLU A 118 -27.01 3.57 0.16
N TRP A 119 -26.42 4.53 0.87
CA TRP A 119 -25.63 4.23 2.06
C TRP A 119 -26.53 3.92 3.26
N ALA A 120 -26.38 2.72 3.82
CA ALA A 120 -27.04 2.27 5.03
C ALA A 120 -26.03 2.14 6.18
N LEU A 121 -26.38 2.67 7.35
CA LEU A 121 -25.57 2.58 8.56
C LEU A 121 -25.82 1.27 9.31
N PHE A 122 -24.79 0.73 9.94
CA PHE A 122 -24.89 -0.45 10.81
C PHE A 122 -23.88 -0.43 11.95
N VAL A 123 -24.10 -1.29 12.94
CA VAL A 123 -23.20 -1.47 14.09
C VAL A 123 -22.20 -2.56 13.76
N LEU A 124 -20.91 -2.27 13.94
CA LEU A 124 -19.85 -3.25 13.71
C LEU A 124 -19.70 -4.19 14.91
N PRO A 125 -19.29 -5.45 14.68
CA PRO A 125 -18.77 -6.27 15.78
C PRO A 125 -17.54 -5.55 16.37
N MET A 126 -17.50 -5.41 17.69
CA MET A 126 -16.45 -4.63 18.35
C MET A 126 -15.08 -5.31 18.22
N GLN A 127 -14.12 -4.56 17.68
CA GLN A 127 -12.70 -4.88 17.60
C GLN A 127 -11.92 -3.57 17.78
N ASP A 128 -10.81 -3.58 18.50
CA ASP A 128 -10.03 -2.38 18.83
C ASP A 128 -8.82 -2.15 17.89
N HIS A 129 -8.53 -3.15 17.04
CA HIS A 129 -7.38 -3.16 16.14
C HIS A 129 -7.73 -3.63 14.73
N LYS A 130 -7.09 -3.05 13.70
CA LYS A 130 -7.39 -3.38 12.30
C LYS A 130 -7.08 -4.84 11.97
N ALA A 131 -5.96 -5.39 12.45
CA ALA A 131 -5.66 -6.82 12.28
C ALA A 131 -6.79 -7.73 12.83
N ASN A 132 -7.37 -7.40 13.99
CA ASN A 132 -8.50 -8.15 14.56
C ASN A 132 -9.79 -7.97 13.76
N VAL A 133 -10.06 -6.75 13.25
CA VAL A 133 -11.15 -6.48 12.30
C VAL A 133 -11.05 -7.39 11.09
N LEU A 134 -9.88 -7.47 10.45
CA LEU A 134 -9.69 -8.26 9.23
C LEU A 134 -9.79 -9.76 9.50
N SER A 135 -9.26 -10.23 10.64
CA SER A 135 -9.43 -11.62 11.09
C SER A 135 -10.90 -11.97 11.28
N ASN A 136 -11.66 -11.08 11.93
CA ASN A 136 -13.09 -11.27 12.10
C ASN A 136 -13.87 -11.18 10.78
N LEU A 137 -13.45 -10.33 9.83
CA LEU A 137 -13.99 -10.27 8.48
C LEU A 137 -13.78 -11.60 7.74
N GLY A 138 -12.59 -12.21 7.86
CA GLY A 138 -12.33 -13.54 7.30
C GLY A 138 -13.28 -14.59 7.86
N ALA A 139 -13.49 -14.59 9.18
CA ALA A 139 -14.37 -15.57 9.85
C ALA A 139 -15.87 -15.29 9.66
N ASN A 140 -16.29 -14.03 9.55
CA ASN A 140 -17.68 -13.59 9.57
C ASN A 140 -17.98 -12.52 8.50
N PRO A 141 -17.77 -12.80 7.20
CA PRO A 141 -17.87 -11.78 6.14
C PRO A 141 -19.21 -11.04 6.11
N LYS A 142 -20.30 -11.76 6.40
CA LYS A 142 -21.68 -11.24 6.45
C LYS A 142 -21.88 -10.11 7.46
N ALA A 143 -21.12 -10.13 8.56
CA ALA A 143 -21.19 -9.09 9.59
C ALA A 143 -20.53 -7.76 9.16
N TRP A 144 -19.70 -7.78 8.12
CA TRP A 144 -18.93 -6.62 7.65
C TRP A 144 -19.40 -6.13 6.27
N PHE A 145 -19.98 -7.01 5.46
CA PHE A 145 -20.62 -6.73 4.18
C PHE A 145 -22.04 -7.32 4.13
N PRO A 146 -23.01 -6.75 4.86
CA PRO A 146 -24.37 -7.28 4.93
C PRO A 146 -25.09 -7.32 3.57
N GLN A 147 -24.66 -6.50 2.61
CA GLN A 147 -25.23 -6.40 1.27
C GLN A 147 -24.74 -7.50 0.31
N LEU A 148 -23.71 -8.26 0.66
CA LEU A 148 -23.08 -9.26 -0.22
C LEU A 148 -23.35 -10.70 0.25
N ASP A 149 -24.41 -10.90 1.03
CA ASP A 149 -24.67 -12.10 1.84
C ASP A 149 -24.65 -13.44 1.08
N ASP A 150 -25.04 -13.40 -0.20
CA ASP A 150 -25.13 -14.56 -1.10
C ASP A 150 -24.00 -14.60 -2.15
N VAL A 151 -23.19 -13.55 -2.23
CA VAL A 151 -22.21 -13.35 -3.33
C VAL A 151 -20.78 -13.46 -2.82
N LEU A 152 -20.54 -13.27 -1.52
CA LEU A 152 -19.20 -13.43 -0.97
C LEU A 152 -18.81 -14.90 -0.98
N PRO A 153 -17.78 -15.28 -1.75
CA PRO A 153 -17.23 -16.63 -1.66
C PRO A 153 -16.59 -16.82 -0.28
N GLU A 154 -16.22 -18.05 0.06
CA GLU A 154 -15.52 -18.35 1.32
C GLU A 154 -14.34 -17.39 1.54
N MET A 155 -14.39 -16.63 2.63
CA MET A 155 -13.40 -15.62 2.99
C MET A 155 -12.42 -16.22 3.98
N VAL A 156 -11.13 -15.93 3.78
CA VAL A 156 -10.04 -16.25 4.69
C VAL A 156 -9.07 -15.07 4.70
N MET A 157 -8.17 -14.99 5.69
CA MET A 157 -7.23 -13.88 5.84
C MET A 157 -6.33 -13.68 4.62
N GLU A 158 -5.96 -14.77 3.95
CA GLU A 158 -5.18 -14.78 2.73
C GLU A 158 -5.91 -14.16 1.54
N ASN A 159 -7.22 -13.91 1.65
CA ASN A 159 -8.01 -13.29 0.60
C ASN A 159 -8.23 -11.79 0.82
N ILE A 160 -7.69 -11.21 1.89
CA ILE A 160 -7.87 -9.82 2.27
C ILE A 160 -6.52 -9.10 2.16
N VAL A 161 -6.52 -7.95 1.48
CA VAL A 161 -5.37 -7.01 1.47
C VAL A 161 -5.73 -5.79 2.29
N LEU A 162 -4.80 -5.36 3.15
CA LEU A 162 -4.86 -4.07 3.83
C LEU A 162 -3.84 -3.10 3.22
N VAL A 163 -4.27 -1.94 2.77
CA VAL A 163 -3.40 -0.83 2.37
C VAL A 163 -3.45 0.22 3.47
N ASP A 164 -2.33 0.53 4.10
CA ASP A 164 -2.25 1.35 5.31
C ASP A 164 -0.88 2.03 5.38
N ASP A 165 -0.78 3.15 6.04
CA ASP A 165 0.42 3.94 6.24
C ASP A 165 1.11 3.68 7.59
N ASP A 166 0.45 2.95 8.50
CA ASP A 166 0.96 2.65 9.83
C ASP A 166 1.23 1.15 10.01
N ARG A 167 2.52 0.81 10.10
CA ARG A 167 2.99 -0.57 10.30
C ARG A 167 2.41 -1.21 11.57
N ARG A 168 2.01 -0.42 12.58
CA ARG A 168 1.38 -0.94 13.81
C ARG A 168 0.03 -1.58 13.52
N ASN A 169 -0.68 -1.17 12.46
CA ASN A 169 -1.98 -1.74 12.10
C ASN A 169 -1.88 -3.18 11.55
N PHE A 170 -0.68 -3.67 11.18
CA PHE A 170 -0.49 -5.00 10.59
C PHE A 170 -0.38 -6.14 11.61
N GLN A 171 -0.18 -5.83 12.89
CA GLN A 171 -0.18 -6.83 13.96
C GLN A 171 -0.73 -6.24 15.25
N SER A 172 -1.76 -6.88 15.79
CA SER A 172 -2.35 -6.51 17.09
C SER A 172 -1.52 -7.04 18.26
N ALA A 173 -1.86 -6.56 19.46
CA ALA A 173 -1.24 -7.00 20.72
C ALA A 173 -1.47 -8.49 21.04
N ASP A 174 -2.56 -9.09 20.54
CA ASP A 174 -2.84 -10.53 20.67
C ASP A 174 -2.14 -11.41 19.60
N ASN A 175 -1.23 -10.81 18.82
CA ASN A 175 -0.50 -11.43 17.72
C ASN A 175 -1.34 -11.82 16.49
N THR A 176 -2.56 -11.31 16.35
CA THR A 176 -3.28 -11.40 15.06
C THR A 176 -2.51 -10.59 14.01
N LYS A 177 -2.13 -11.25 12.90
CA LYS A 177 -1.35 -10.66 11.83
C LYS A 177 -2.17 -10.48 10.56
N VAL A 178 -1.99 -9.35 9.89
CA VAL A 178 -2.45 -9.17 8.52
C VAL A 178 -1.46 -9.92 7.60
N LEU A 179 -1.96 -10.85 6.81
CA LEU A 179 -1.11 -11.71 5.98
C LEU A 179 -0.70 -11.05 4.66
N ARG A 180 -1.51 -10.12 4.15
CA ARG A 180 -1.22 -9.36 2.94
C ARG A 180 -1.48 -7.88 3.19
N TRP A 181 -0.44 -7.08 3.10
CA TRP A 181 -0.53 -5.65 3.32
C TRP A 181 0.40 -4.86 2.41
N CYS A 182 -0.03 -3.64 2.12
CA CYS A 182 0.73 -2.60 1.45
C CYS A 182 0.97 -1.45 2.42
N LEU A 183 2.24 -1.15 2.71
CA LEU A 183 2.62 0.01 3.52
C LEU A 183 2.78 1.23 2.62
N VAL A 184 2.01 2.28 2.86
CA VAL A 184 2.12 3.57 2.17
C VAL A 184 3.20 4.42 2.84
N ALA A 185 4.12 4.96 2.05
CA ALA A 185 5.18 5.82 2.56
C ALA A 185 4.65 7.17 3.05
N LYS A 186 5.26 7.68 4.13
CA LYS A 186 5.05 9.03 4.65
C LYS A 186 6.28 9.92 4.48
N TYR A 187 6.06 11.23 4.42
CA TYR A 187 7.07 12.24 4.18
C TYR A 187 6.68 13.58 4.83
N CYS A 188 7.67 14.44 5.06
CA CYS A 188 7.47 15.79 5.56
C CYS A 188 7.83 16.78 4.45
N ALA A 189 6.96 17.76 4.19
CA ALA A 189 7.23 18.79 3.18
C ALA A 189 6.40 20.05 3.45
N ASP A 190 6.78 21.15 2.80
CA ASP A 190 5.95 22.35 2.76
C ASP A 190 4.76 22.09 1.83
N TYR A 191 3.55 22.23 2.37
CA TYR A 191 2.33 21.83 1.70
C TYR A 191 1.38 23.00 1.47
N ARG A 192 1.31 23.46 0.22
CA ARG A 192 0.40 24.53 -0.24
C ARG A 192 0.48 25.76 0.70
N ASP A 193 -0.66 26.22 1.19
CA ASP A 193 -0.83 27.34 2.13
C ASP A 193 -0.77 26.91 3.60
N LYS A 194 -0.44 25.64 3.90
CA LYS A 194 -0.44 25.07 5.26
C LYS A 194 0.92 25.11 5.94
N GLY A 195 1.96 25.55 5.22
CA GLY A 195 3.33 25.53 5.71
C GLY A 195 3.88 24.11 5.79
N HIS A 196 4.81 23.86 6.70
CA HIS A 196 5.42 22.55 6.88
C HIS A 196 4.41 21.57 7.49
N VAL A 197 4.18 20.45 6.82
CA VAL A 197 3.32 19.36 7.32
C VAL A 197 4.15 18.09 7.44
N ASP A 198 4.15 17.52 8.64
CA ASP A 198 4.82 16.26 8.94
C ASP A 198 3.94 15.06 8.58
N ASN A 199 4.59 13.95 8.23
CA ASN A 199 3.93 12.65 8.06
C ASN A 199 2.80 12.64 7.02
N MET A 200 2.86 13.47 5.98
CA MET A 200 1.97 13.36 4.82
C MET A 200 2.23 12.04 4.10
N GLY A 201 1.20 11.43 3.53
CA GLY A 201 1.31 10.17 2.81
C GLY A 201 0.50 10.18 1.53
N GLY A 202 -0.20 9.11 1.26
CA GLY A 202 -1.08 8.98 0.12
C GLY A 202 -0.48 8.13 -1.00
N ILE A 203 -1.23 7.13 -1.45
CA ILE A 203 -0.87 6.31 -2.62
C ILE A 203 -0.68 7.21 -3.84
N GLY A 204 0.47 7.11 -4.50
CA GLY A 204 0.79 7.91 -5.69
C GLY A 204 1.00 9.39 -5.39
N ALA A 205 1.34 9.72 -4.14
CA ALA A 205 1.63 11.09 -3.78
C ALA A 205 2.95 11.61 -4.37
N HIS A 206 3.94 10.74 -4.56
CA HIS A 206 5.24 11.12 -5.13
C HIS A 206 5.62 10.33 -6.39
N ASP A 207 5.02 9.17 -6.62
CA ASP A 207 5.36 8.31 -7.74
C ASP A 207 4.12 7.58 -8.27
N ASP A 208 3.87 7.70 -9.57
CA ASP A 208 2.78 6.99 -10.24
C ASP A 208 2.96 5.47 -10.22
N HIS A 209 4.19 4.98 -9.99
CA HIS A 209 4.46 3.55 -9.87
C HIS A 209 3.69 2.89 -8.71
N ASP A 210 3.28 3.67 -7.70
CA ASP A 210 2.50 3.17 -6.56
C ASP A 210 1.20 2.47 -7.00
N TYR A 211 0.53 3.00 -8.03
CA TYR A 211 -0.72 2.44 -8.53
C TYR A 211 -0.52 1.09 -9.22
N GLU A 212 0.58 0.94 -9.98
CA GLU A 212 0.93 -0.29 -10.67
C GLU A 212 1.41 -1.36 -9.69
N ALA A 213 2.24 -0.96 -8.71
CA ALA A 213 2.72 -1.84 -7.66
C ALA A 213 1.57 -2.41 -6.82
N LEU A 214 0.60 -1.56 -6.42
CA LEU A 214 -0.58 -2.02 -5.71
C LEU A 214 -1.43 -2.97 -6.55
N GLN A 215 -1.68 -2.65 -7.82
CA GLN A 215 -2.43 -3.54 -8.71
C GLN A 215 -1.73 -4.91 -8.84
N LEU A 216 -0.42 -4.91 -9.09
CA LEU A 216 0.37 -6.14 -9.21
C LEU A 216 0.33 -6.97 -7.93
N PHE A 217 0.40 -6.31 -6.76
CA PHE A 217 0.27 -6.96 -5.46
C PHE A 217 -1.11 -7.60 -5.25
N VAL A 218 -2.18 -6.90 -5.61
CA VAL A 218 -3.55 -7.43 -5.48
C VAL A 218 -3.79 -8.63 -6.40
N GLU A 219 -3.27 -8.58 -7.64
CA GLU A 219 -3.43 -9.67 -8.61
C GLU A 219 -2.57 -10.88 -8.28
N THR A 220 -1.32 -10.65 -7.92
CA THR A 220 -0.30 -11.71 -7.78
C THR A 220 0.42 -11.62 -6.44
N PRO A 221 -0.28 -11.62 -5.30
CA PRO A 221 0.38 -11.38 -4.01
C PRO A 221 1.42 -12.45 -3.63
N TRP A 222 1.38 -13.64 -4.26
CA TRP A 222 2.38 -14.70 -4.09
C TRP A 222 3.71 -14.42 -4.81
N SER A 223 3.76 -13.48 -5.75
CA SER A 223 5.03 -13.07 -6.38
C SER A 223 5.89 -12.21 -5.46
N PHE A 224 5.34 -11.79 -4.33
CA PHE A 224 6.02 -11.00 -3.30
C PHE A 224 6.48 -11.97 -2.21
N LYS A 225 7.79 -11.94 -1.88
CA LYS A 225 8.36 -12.88 -0.92
C LYS A 225 7.69 -12.71 0.45
N GLN A 226 7.29 -13.84 1.03
CA GLN A 226 6.62 -13.90 2.34
C GLN A 226 7.60 -13.68 3.51
N GLU A 227 8.89 -13.95 3.28
CA GLU A 227 9.96 -13.78 4.26
C GLU A 227 10.42 -12.31 4.27
N LEU A 228 9.93 -11.56 5.27
CA LEU A 228 10.22 -10.16 5.63
C LEU A 228 9.35 -9.11 4.91
N ASP A 229 8.44 -8.48 5.69
CA ASP A 229 8.04 -7.07 5.53
C ASP A 229 7.06 -6.60 4.43
N GLY A 230 6.11 -7.42 3.98
CA GLY A 230 4.97 -6.96 3.16
C GLY A 230 5.36 -6.24 1.86
N CYS A 231 4.39 -5.65 1.15
CA CYS A 231 4.71 -4.78 0.02
C CYS A 231 4.84 -3.35 0.56
N THR A 232 6.02 -2.73 0.47
CA THR A 232 6.13 -1.28 0.72
C THR A 232 5.90 -0.56 -0.60
N VAL A 233 4.88 0.27 -0.65
CA VAL A 233 4.53 1.11 -1.80
C VAL A 233 5.00 2.52 -1.47
N GLY A 234 6.10 2.93 -2.10
CA GLY A 234 6.74 4.23 -1.92
C GLY A 234 8.26 4.14 -1.71
N TYR A 235 8.97 5.16 -2.19
CA TYR A 235 10.41 5.33 -1.97
C TYR A 235 10.70 5.83 -0.55
N ARG A 236 11.81 5.37 0.05
CA ARG A 236 12.40 6.06 1.21
C ARG A 236 12.90 7.43 0.75
N CYS A 237 12.38 8.49 1.37
CA CYS A 237 12.88 9.85 1.18
C CYS A 237 14.40 9.90 1.42
N CYS A 238 15.16 10.17 0.36
CA CYS A 238 16.59 10.48 0.41
C CYS A 238 16.84 11.99 0.29
N GLU A 239 15.91 12.83 0.76
CA GLU A 239 16.09 14.28 0.80
C GLU A 239 15.91 14.83 2.21
N CYS A 240 16.73 14.36 3.15
CA CYS A 240 17.21 15.24 4.22
C CYS A 240 18.29 16.17 3.63
N THR A 241 17.91 17.11 2.77
CA THR A 241 18.81 18.18 2.28
C THR A 241 18.89 19.38 3.23
N HIS A 242 18.22 19.32 4.39
CA HIS A 242 18.47 20.27 5.46
C HIS A 242 19.68 19.82 6.29
N GLU A 243 20.70 20.67 6.36
CA GLU A 243 21.87 20.62 7.26
C GLU A 243 21.51 20.68 8.77
N LYS A 244 20.36 20.14 9.19
CA LYS A 244 20.07 19.92 10.60
C LYS A 244 20.69 18.59 11.01
N LYS A 245 21.84 18.69 11.69
CA LYS A 245 22.53 17.58 12.37
C LYS A 245 21.52 16.64 13.03
N CYS A 246 21.41 15.40 12.54
CA CYS A 246 20.76 14.31 13.27
C CYS A 246 21.54 14.08 14.57
N THR A 247 21.06 14.64 15.68
CA THR A 247 21.60 14.42 17.03
C THR A 247 20.81 13.31 17.71
N GLY A 248 21.02 12.08 17.26
CA GLY A 248 20.44 10.88 17.86
C GLY A 248 21.24 9.66 17.44
N VAL A 249 21.78 8.90 18.40
CA VAL A 249 22.65 7.73 18.15
C VAL A 249 21.85 6.53 17.62
N GLU A 250 20.53 6.53 17.73
CA GLU A 250 19.66 5.43 17.29
C GLU A 250 19.28 5.48 15.80
N ASP A 251 19.36 6.65 15.14
CA ASP A 251 18.94 6.81 13.73
C ASP A 251 19.99 6.39 12.69
N LYS A 252 21.25 6.20 13.10
CA LYS A 252 22.33 5.90 12.15
C LYS A 252 22.28 4.48 11.57
N LYS A 253 21.54 3.56 12.19
CA LYS A 253 21.49 2.16 11.75
C LYS A 253 20.51 1.93 10.59
N VAL A 254 19.54 2.82 10.40
CA VAL A 254 18.46 2.63 9.41
C VAL A 254 18.85 3.13 8.00
N CYS A 255 19.88 3.98 7.89
CA CYS A 255 20.33 4.60 6.64
C CYS A 255 21.44 3.85 5.88
N GLN A 256 21.81 2.62 6.26
CA GLN A 256 23.04 2.00 5.76
C GLN A 256 22.97 1.25 4.42
N ASP A 257 21.79 1.03 3.83
CA ASP A 257 21.69 0.37 2.52
C ASP A 257 20.91 1.25 1.53
N THR A 258 21.65 2.03 0.74
CA THR A 258 21.10 2.79 -0.40
C THR A 258 21.84 2.42 -1.67
N ALA A 259 21.07 1.98 -2.67
CA ALA A 259 21.51 1.88 -4.04
C ALA A 259 21.15 3.20 -4.75
N SER A 260 22.12 3.87 -5.36
CA SER A 260 21.89 5.07 -6.16
C SER A 260 22.38 4.89 -7.59
N LEU A 261 21.61 5.42 -8.53
CA LEU A 261 21.96 5.47 -9.95
C LEU A 261 22.83 6.72 -10.18
N THR A 262 24.06 6.52 -10.67
CA THR A 262 24.93 7.63 -11.05
C THR A 262 24.48 8.25 -12.37
N LYS A 263 24.89 9.51 -12.63
CA LYS A 263 24.62 10.21 -13.89
C LYS A 263 25.13 9.47 -15.14
N SER A 264 26.05 8.52 -14.99
CA SER A 264 26.57 7.67 -16.06
C SER A 264 25.86 6.31 -16.18
N GLY A 265 24.77 6.06 -15.44
CA GLY A 265 23.98 4.84 -15.53
C GLY A 265 24.53 3.64 -14.74
N TRP A 266 25.46 3.87 -13.82
CA TRP A 266 26.00 2.82 -12.94
C TRP A 266 25.29 2.81 -11.59
N TRP A 267 25.01 1.61 -11.09
CA TRP A 267 24.50 1.39 -9.75
C TRP A 267 25.65 1.39 -8.74
N ARG A 268 25.56 2.27 -7.74
CA ARG A 268 26.45 2.24 -6.57
C ARG A 268 25.67 1.76 -5.37
N VAL A 269 26.19 0.74 -4.71
CA VAL A 269 25.72 0.30 -3.41
C VAL A 269 26.76 0.72 -2.39
N MET A 270 26.34 1.57 -1.45
CA MET A 270 27.13 1.88 -0.27
C MET A 270 26.93 0.75 0.73
N THR A 271 28.03 0.09 1.10
CA THR A 271 28.03 -0.88 2.20
C THR A 271 28.88 -0.33 3.34
N GLY A 272 28.67 -0.82 4.56
CA GLY A 272 29.49 -0.46 5.72
C GLY A 272 30.99 -0.75 5.59
N LYS A 273 31.46 -1.36 4.49
CA LYS A 273 32.87 -1.65 4.18
C LYS A 273 33.41 -0.88 2.96
N GLY A 274 32.64 0.05 2.38
CA GLY A 274 33.05 0.86 1.22
C GLY A 274 32.10 0.76 0.01
N PHE A 275 32.51 1.37 -1.10
CA PHE A 275 31.74 1.43 -2.34
C PHE A 275 31.90 0.16 -3.17
N SER A 276 30.78 -0.44 -3.60
CA SER A 276 30.77 -1.46 -4.66
C SER A 276 30.09 -0.90 -5.91
N ILE A 277 30.74 -1.06 -7.07
CA ILE A 277 30.21 -0.66 -8.38
C ILE A 277 29.60 -1.91 -9.02
N LEU A 278 28.30 -1.89 -9.28
CA LEU A 278 27.61 -2.93 -10.05
C LEU A 278 27.49 -2.47 -11.51
N GLY A 279 27.86 -3.36 -12.45
CA GLY A 279 28.12 -3.07 -13.86
C GLY A 279 27.00 -2.42 -14.66
N MET A 280 27.34 -1.94 -15.86
CA MET A 280 26.41 -1.32 -16.84
C MET A 280 25.26 -2.26 -17.22
N GLY A 281 24.02 -1.82 -16.95
CA GLY A 281 22.82 -2.43 -17.52
C GLY A 281 22.45 -1.76 -18.85
N ILE A 282 22.51 -2.52 -19.95
CA ILE A 282 21.92 -2.13 -21.23
C ILE A 282 20.40 -2.04 -21.06
N LYS A 283 19.78 -0.99 -21.63
CA LYS A 283 18.33 -0.82 -21.71
C LYS A 283 17.66 -2.10 -22.24
N ASN A 284 17.07 -2.87 -21.34
CA ASN A 284 15.96 -3.77 -21.63
C ASN A 284 15.22 -4.03 -20.31
N CYS A 285 13.91 -3.76 -20.33
CA CYS A 285 12.97 -4.27 -19.36
C CYS A 285 13.19 -5.78 -19.16
N GLY A 286 13.36 -6.21 -17.91
CA GLY A 286 13.32 -7.63 -17.55
C GLY A 286 14.43 -8.07 -16.59
N ARG A 287 14.01 -8.45 -15.38
CA ARG A 287 14.65 -9.41 -14.47
C ARG A 287 16.09 -9.14 -14.02
N LEU A 288 16.23 -8.74 -12.76
CA LEU A 288 17.29 -9.17 -11.84
C LEU A 288 16.61 -9.47 -10.49
N GLY A 289 16.73 -10.63 -9.85
CA GLY A 289 17.74 -11.65 -10.03
C GLY A 289 17.30 -13.07 -9.66
N HIS A 290 17.94 -14.02 -10.33
CA HIS A 290 18.15 -15.38 -9.86
C HIS A 290 19.64 -15.56 -9.55
N ARG A 291 19.91 -16.14 -8.39
CA ARG A 291 20.97 -17.12 -8.04
C ARG A 291 20.59 -17.60 -6.63
N LEU A 292 20.51 -18.87 -6.27
CA LEU A 292 20.99 -20.14 -6.81
C LEU A 292 20.18 -21.20 -6.06
N TRP A 293 19.54 -22.17 -6.73
CA TRP A 293 19.40 -23.57 -6.27
C TRP A 293 19.07 -24.40 -7.51
N HIS A 294 19.97 -25.32 -7.85
CA HIS A 294 19.73 -26.38 -8.80
C HIS A 294 18.81 -27.42 -8.12
N HIS A 295 17.74 -27.81 -8.78
CA HIS A 295 17.20 -29.15 -8.65
C HIS A 295 16.91 -29.72 -10.03
N ASN A 296 17.56 -30.85 -10.31
CA ASN A 296 17.40 -31.68 -11.48
C ASN A 296 15.94 -32.04 -11.74
N THR A 297 15.50 -31.82 -12.96
CA THR A 297 14.56 -32.68 -13.65
C THR A 297 15.21 -33.01 -14.98
N ASP A 298 15.66 -34.25 -15.12
CA ASP A 298 15.32 -35.11 -16.25
C ASP A 298 16.07 -36.43 -16.10
N GLY A 299 15.30 -37.48 -15.83
CA GLY A 299 15.75 -38.83 -16.09
C GLY A 299 15.69 -39.07 -17.59
N CYS A 300 16.83 -39.37 -18.20
CA CYS A 300 16.94 -40.42 -19.21
C CYS A 300 18.41 -40.80 -19.44
N SER A 301 18.63 -42.11 -19.34
CA SER A 301 19.75 -42.97 -19.72
C SER A 301 21.11 -42.37 -20.16
N ALA A 302 22.13 -42.88 -19.47
CA ALA A 302 23.40 -43.42 -19.98
C ALA A 302 23.86 -42.99 -21.38
N ASP A 303 25.03 -42.33 -21.46
CA ASP A 303 26.24 -43.06 -21.85
C ASP A 303 27.52 -42.29 -21.49
N THR A 304 28.50 -43.07 -21.05
CA THR A 304 29.91 -42.73 -20.82
C THR A 304 30.58 -42.16 -22.07
N VAL A 305 31.57 -41.25 -21.90
CA VAL A 305 32.93 -41.29 -22.50
C VAL A 305 33.74 -40.01 -22.18
N HIS A 306 34.81 -40.20 -21.41
CA HIS A 306 36.18 -39.66 -21.42
C HIS A 306 36.58 -38.21 -21.82
N TYR A 307 37.36 -37.60 -20.88
CA TYR A 307 38.68 -36.91 -21.00
C TYR A 307 38.86 -35.72 -21.97
N LYS A 308 39.24 -34.54 -21.45
CA LYS A 308 40.67 -34.14 -21.23
C LYS A 308 40.81 -32.72 -20.66
N GLU A 309 41.88 -32.59 -19.88
CA GLU A 309 42.35 -31.43 -19.13
C GLU A 309 42.78 -30.25 -20.02
N ALA A 310 42.68 -29.05 -19.42
CA ALA A 310 43.34 -27.84 -19.88
C ALA A 310 44.80 -27.83 -19.43
N HIS A 311 45.73 -27.51 -20.34
CA HIS A 311 47.04 -26.99 -19.97
C HIS A 311 47.39 -25.73 -20.75
N LYS A 312 47.99 -24.83 -19.97
CA LYS A 312 48.53 -23.50 -20.24
C LYS A 312 49.35 -23.37 -21.53
N VAL A 313 49.27 -22.19 -22.14
CA VAL A 313 50.30 -21.65 -23.04
C VAL A 313 51.04 -20.55 -22.28
N GLU A 314 52.34 -20.71 -22.11
CA GLU A 314 53.26 -19.65 -21.67
C GLU A 314 53.53 -18.69 -22.84
N SER A 315 53.69 -17.40 -22.53
CA SER A 315 54.14 -16.36 -23.47
C SER A 315 55.63 -16.07 -23.21
N PRO A 316 56.38 -15.60 -24.22
CA PRO A 316 57.78 -15.96 -24.49
C PRO A 316 58.84 -15.49 -23.50
#